data_AF-A0A1Q3VXQ9-F1
#
_entry.id   AF-A0A1Q3VXQ9-F1
#
_cell.length_a   1.000
_cell.length_b   1.000
_cell.length_c   1.000
_cell.angle_alpha   90.00
_cell.angle_beta   90.00
_cell.angle_gamma   90.00
#
_symmetry.space_group_name_H-M   'P 1'
#
loop_
_entity.id
_entity.type
_entity.pdbx_description
1 polymer ?
#
loop_
_entity_poly.entity_id
_entity_poly.type
_entity_poly.pdbx_seq_one_letter_code
_entity_poly.pdbx_strand_id
1 'polypeptide(L)'
;MRRFVFAAGCLLAAQFVHAGGIDKLHRFLDTTKTLRADFAQIVVAKNGRKPQQSTGVMMFARPGKFRWQIEKPYSQLLVGDGEKVWIYDPELRQVTVRKVGAALGGTPAALLAGDNTLEKNFTLREGGESEGYEWVEALPKTPDSGFEKVRLGFAGNELKAMELFDNFGQTTSLLFARLERNPTLAPTLFRFTPPAGADVIGE
;
A
#
# COMPACT_ATOMS: atom_id res chain seq x y z
N MET A 1 66.54 19.23 -24.11
CA MET A 1 65.61 18.23 -24.70
C MET A 1 64.46 17.99 -23.72
N ARG A 2 63.27 17.73 -24.25
CA ARG A 2 61.94 17.98 -23.67
C ARG A 2 61.65 17.17 -22.39
N ARG A 3 61.04 17.85 -21.41
CA ARG A 3 60.41 17.29 -20.21
C ARG A 3 59.13 16.56 -20.60
N PHE A 4 58.99 15.30 -20.17
CA PHE A 4 57.71 14.58 -20.22
C PHE A 4 57.03 14.72 -18.87
N VAL A 5 55.96 15.52 -18.83
CA VAL A 5 55.01 15.56 -17.71
C VAL A 5 53.87 14.62 -18.09
N PHE A 6 53.79 13.45 -17.44
CA PHE A 6 52.61 12.60 -17.50
C PHE A 6 51.61 13.12 -16.46
N ALA A 7 50.62 13.89 -16.91
CA ALA A 7 49.43 14.19 -16.13
C ALA A 7 48.47 13.00 -16.25
N ALA A 8 48.45 12.13 -15.24
CA ALA A 8 47.43 11.10 -15.11
C ALA A 8 46.11 11.74 -14.65
N GLY A 9 45.17 11.91 -15.57
CA GLY A 9 43.83 12.39 -15.27
C GLY A 9 43.02 11.31 -14.55
N CYS A 10 42.73 11.51 -13.27
CA CYS A 10 41.69 10.77 -12.56
C CYS A 10 40.32 11.11 -13.16
N LEU A 11 39.81 10.20 -14.00
CA LEU A 11 38.40 10.15 -14.35
C LEU A 11 37.61 9.76 -13.08
N LEU A 12 37.09 10.76 -12.36
CA LEU A 12 36.02 10.52 -11.39
C LEU A 12 34.77 10.10 -12.16
N ALA A 13 34.56 8.79 -12.29
CA ALA A 13 33.25 8.26 -12.62
C ALA A 13 32.32 8.61 -11.45
N ALA A 14 31.46 9.60 -11.65
CA ALA A 14 30.35 9.87 -10.75
C ALA A 14 29.46 8.62 -10.74
N GLN A 15 29.62 7.77 -9.73
CA GLN A 15 28.66 6.71 -9.46
C GLN A 15 27.36 7.40 -9.07
N PHE A 16 26.41 7.45 -9.99
CA PHE A 16 25.03 7.74 -9.63
C PHE A 16 24.60 6.62 -8.70
N VAL A 17 24.62 6.90 -7.39
CA VAL A 17 23.92 6.09 -6.41
C VAL A 17 22.45 6.26 -6.75
N HIS A 18 21.94 5.33 -7.55
CA HIS A 18 20.51 5.23 -7.78
C HIS A 18 19.91 4.86 -6.41
N ALA A 19 19.14 5.78 -5.83
CA ALA A 19 18.40 5.48 -4.61
C ALA A 19 17.47 4.31 -4.91
N GLY A 20 17.63 3.21 -4.18
CA GLY A 20 16.91 1.96 -4.42
C GLY A 20 15.42 2.09 -4.16
N GLY A 21 14.65 1.04 -4.42
CA GLY A 21 13.23 1.01 -4.13
C GLY A 21 12.97 1.29 -2.64
N ILE A 22 13.82 0.74 -1.75
CA ILE A 22 13.66 0.92 -0.29
C ILE A 22 13.77 2.39 0.10
N ASP A 23 14.76 3.13 -0.44
CA ASP A 23 14.91 4.57 -0.17
C ASP A 23 13.69 5.37 -0.62
N LYS A 24 13.08 4.97 -1.74
CA LYS A 24 11.84 5.59 -2.24
C LYS A 24 10.65 5.29 -1.34
N LEU A 25 10.55 4.06 -0.85
CA LEU A 25 9.54 3.67 0.12
C LEU A 25 9.68 4.50 1.41
N HIS A 26 10.87 4.58 1.99
CA HIS A 26 11.13 5.41 3.17
C HIS A 26 10.73 6.87 2.93
N ARG A 27 11.19 7.45 1.81
CA ARG A 27 10.80 8.82 1.43
C ARG A 27 9.29 8.97 1.32
N PHE A 28 8.60 8.01 0.70
CA PHE A 28 7.14 8.03 0.56
C PHE A 28 6.43 7.96 1.92
N LEU A 29 6.90 7.11 2.83
CA LEU A 29 6.32 6.98 4.16
C LEU A 29 6.56 8.23 5.02
N ASP A 30 7.76 8.83 4.93
CA ASP A 30 8.14 10.00 5.72
C ASP A 30 7.42 11.28 5.26
N THR A 31 7.37 11.51 3.95
CA THR A 31 6.93 12.78 3.36
C THR A 31 5.45 12.81 2.95
N THR A 32 4.75 11.67 2.97
CA THR A 32 3.29 11.62 2.78
C THR A 32 2.60 11.55 4.13
N LYS A 33 1.76 12.53 4.46
CA LYS A 33 0.91 12.50 5.66
C LYS A 33 -0.53 12.21 5.30
N THR A 34 -1.01 12.76 4.19
CA THR A 34 -2.29 12.39 3.59
C THR A 34 -2.10 11.96 2.14
N LEU A 35 -2.99 11.12 1.64
CA LEU A 35 -3.00 10.66 0.25
C LEU A 35 -4.44 10.50 -0.21
N ARG A 36 -4.68 10.81 -1.47
CA ARG A 36 -5.85 10.35 -2.23
C ARG A 36 -5.36 9.71 -3.53
N ALA A 37 -5.94 8.59 -3.92
CA ALA A 37 -5.69 7.98 -5.22
C ALA A 37 -6.89 7.15 -5.64
N ASP A 38 -7.06 6.93 -6.94
CA ASP A 38 -7.90 5.83 -7.40
C ASP A 38 -7.06 4.57 -7.49
N PHE A 39 -7.75 3.44 -7.45
CA PHE A 39 -7.13 2.15 -7.70
C PHE A 39 -7.96 1.30 -8.66
N ALA A 40 -7.26 0.50 -9.45
CA ALA A 40 -7.79 -0.70 -10.08
C ALA A 40 -7.15 -1.91 -9.39
N GLN A 41 -7.97 -2.89 -9.01
CA GLN A 41 -7.54 -4.08 -8.29
C GLN A 41 -7.96 -5.33 -9.06
N ILE A 42 -7.06 -6.31 -9.10
CA ILE A 42 -7.31 -7.66 -9.62
C ILE A 42 -6.97 -8.67 -8.52
N VAL A 43 -7.91 -9.53 -8.18
CA VAL A 43 -7.73 -10.63 -7.22
C VAL A 43 -7.78 -11.95 -7.97
N VAL A 44 -6.71 -12.73 -7.88
CA VAL A 44 -6.58 -14.06 -8.47
C VAL A 44 -6.44 -15.08 -7.35
N ALA A 45 -7.36 -16.03 -7.28
CA ALA A 45 -7.30 -17.12 -6.32
C ALA A 45 -6.49 -18.31 -6.87
N LYS A 46 -5.79 -19.04 -5.99
CA LYS A 46 -5.02 -20.24 -6.33
C LYS A 46 -5.81 -21.31 -7.09
N ASN A 47 -7.13 -21.38 -6.87
CA ASN A 47 -8.01 -22.41 -7.41
C ASN A 47 -8.41 -22.19 -8.89
N GLY A 48 -7.81 -21.22 -9.59
CA GLY A 48 -8.06 -20.99 -11.02
C GLY A 48 -9.44 -20.38 -11.33
N ARG A 49 -10.17 -19.90 -10.30
CA ARG A 49 -11.37 -19.09 -10.53
C ARG A 49 -11.03 -17.84 -11.34
N LYS A 50 -12.01 -17.36 -12.11
CA LYS A 50 -11.87 -16.12 -12.88
C LYS A 50 -11.40 -14.98 -11.97
N PRO A 51 -10.38 -14.20 -12.40
CA PRO A 51 -9.94 -13.03 -11.65
C PRO A 51 -11.10 -12.09 -11.33
N GLN A 52 -11.16 -11.62 -10.09
CA GLN A 52 -12.10 -10.60 -9.69
C GLN A 52 -11.46 -9.23 -9.89
N GLN A 53 -12.11 -8.37 -10.66
CA GLN A 53 -11.64 -7.02 -10.91
C GLN A 53 -12.51 -6.04 -10.14
N SER A 54 -11.90 -5.01 -9.57
CA SER A 54 -12.61 -3.95 -8.89
C SER A 54 -11.90 -2.61 -9.07
N THR A 55 -12.67 -1.53 -8.95
CA THR A 55 -12.12 -0.17 -9.02
C THR A 55 -12.69 0.67 -7.89
N GLY A 56 -11.95 1.67 -7.46
CA GLY A 56 -12.42 2.55 -6.43
C GLY A 56 -11.46 3.67 -6.08
N VAL A 57 -11.71 4.27 -4.92
CA VAL A 57 -10.94 5.40 -4.40
C VAL A 57 -10.40 5.03 -3.03
N MET A 58 -9.13 5.34 -2.82
CA MET A 58 -8.49 5.22 -1.53
C MET A 58 -8.06 6.60 -1.00
N MET A 59 -8.10 6.73 0.31
CA MET A 59 -7.58 7.88 1.03
C MET A 59 -6.92 7.40 2.32
N PHE A 60 -5.86 8.08 2.73
CA PHE A 60 -5.35 7.91 4.09
C PHE A 60 -4.92 9.24 4.71
N ALA A 61 -4.92 9.26 6.04
CA ALA A 61 -4.31 10.28 6.86
C ALA A 61 -3.54 9.59 7.98
N ARG A 62 -2.22 9.79 8.02
CA ARG A 62 -1.39 9.18 9.05
C ARG A 62 -1.53 9.91 10.39
N PRO A 63 -1.42 9.18 11.52
CA PRO A 63 -1.30 7.73 11.61
C PRO A 63 -2.68 7.02 11.57
N GLY A 64 -2.72 5.85 10.92
CA GLY A 64 -3.75 4.82 11.10
C GLY A 64 -5.11 5.08 10.45
N LYS A 65 -5.39 6.28 9.91
CA LYS A 65 -6.69 6.60 9.32
C LYS A 65 -6.70 6.30 7.83
N PHE A 66 -7.72 5.60 7.37
CA PHE A 66 -7.88 5.31 5.96
C PHE A 66 -9.35 5.18 5.58
N ARG A 67 -9.60 5.35 4.28
CA ARG A 67 -10.86 5.09 3.62
C ARG A 67 -10.55 4.35 2.34
N TRP A 68 -11.11 3.17 2.18
CA TRP A 68 -10.98 2.35 0.98
C TRP A 68 -12.38 2.07 0.46
N GLN A 69 -12.74 2.68 -0.65
CA GLN A 69 -14.08 2.59 -1.21
C GLN A 69 -14.00 1.87 -2.55
N ILE A 70 -14.48 0.63 -2.59
CA ILE A 70 -14.71 -0.11 -3.83
C ILE A 70 -16.02 0.39 -4.42
N GLU A 71 -15.99 0.83 -5.67
CA GLU A 71 -17.16 1.39 -6.38
C GLU A 71 -17.75 0.40 -7.38
N LYS A 72 -16.92 -0.48 -7.96
CA LYS A 72 -17.33 -1.48 -8.95
C LYS A 72 -16.59 -2.79 -8.76
N PRO A 73 -17.18 -3.93 -9.15
CA PRO A 73 -18.59 -4.09 -9.55
C PRO A 73 -19.55 -4.08 -8.36
N TYR A 74 -19.07 -4.46 -7.17
CA TYR A 74 -19.84 -4.50 -5.94
C TYR A 74 -19.30 -3.45 -4.97
N SER A 75 -20.20 -2.63 -4.43
CA SER A 75 -19.82 -1.55 -3.52
C SER A 75 -19.36 -2.13 -2.19
N GLN A 76 -18.21 -1.68 -1.70
CA GLN A 76 -17.74 -2.02 -0.36
C GLN A 76 -16.95 -0.86 0.20
N LEU A 77 -17.14 -0.59 1.49
CA LEU A 77 -16.47 0.52 2.15
C LEU A 77 -15.69 0.02 3.37
N LEU A 78 -14.39 0.26 3.38
CA LEU A 78 -13.54 0.05 4.54
C LEU A 78 -13.10 1.41 5.09
N VAL A 79 -13.31 1.63 6.39
CA VAL A 79 -12.93 2.88 7.07
C VAL A 79 -12.13 2.52 8.32
N GLY A 80 -10.89 3.00 8.38
CA GLY A 80 -10.06 2.98 9.58
C GLY A 80 -10.04 4.34 10.25
N ASP A 81 -10.40 4.40 11.53
CA ASP A 81 -10.39 5.64 12.32
C ASP A 81 -9.10 5.84 13.15
N GLY A 82 -8.21 4.84 13.11
CA GLY A 82 -6.96 4.76 13.89
C GLY A 82 -7.02 3.73 15.03
N GLU A 83 -8.22 3.32 15.44
CA GLU A 83 -8.44 2.33 16.51
C GLU A 83 -9.18 1.09 15.99
N LYS A 84 -10.20 1.32 15.16
CA LYS A 84 -11.06 0.31 14.56
C LYS A 84 -11.07 0.42 13.04
N VAL A 85 -11.33 -0.73 12.42
CA VAL A 85 -11.64 -0.86 11.00
C VAL A 85 -13.09 -1.31 10.87
N TRP A 86 -13.86 -0.51 10.15
CA TRP A 86 -15.24 -0.77 9.78
C TRP A 86 -15.28 -1.25 8.35
N ILE A 87 -15.87 -2.41 8.09
CA ILE A 87 -16.06 -2.95 6.75
C ILE A 87 -17.56 -3.04 6.50
N TYR A 88 -18.07 -2.22 5.60
CA TYR A 88 -19.48 -2.15 5.26
C TYR A 88 -19.72 -2.73 3.87
N ASP A 89 -20.59 -3.73 3.83
CA ASP A 89 -21.19 -4.28 2.62
C ASP A 89 -22.64 -3.76 2.52
N PRO A 90 -22.93 -2.84 1.58
CA PRO A 90 -24.27 -2.28 1.42
C PRO A 90 -25.30 -3.28 0.92
N GLU A 91 -24.90 -4.26 0.10
CA GLU A 91 -25.83 -5.25 -0.47
C GLU A 91 -26.33 -6.21 0.60
N LEU A 92 -25.41 -6.64 1.47
CA LEU A 92 -25.75 -7.48 2.63
C LEU A 92 -26.33 -6.67 3.80
N ARG A 93 -26.24 -5.34 3.76
CA ARG A 93 -26.50 -4.44 4.89
C ARG A 93 -25.75 -4.90 6.14
N GLN A 94 -24.49 -5.28 5.97
CA GLN A 94 -23.68 -5.83 7.04
C GLN A 94 -22.46 -4.95 7.30
N VAL A 95 -22.16 -4.72 8.58
CA VAL A 95 -20.98 -4.02 9.06
C VAL A 95 -20.15 -4.98 9.90
N THR A 96 -18.90 -5.19 9.49
CA THR A 96 -17.92 -5.93 10.30
C THR A 96 -16.98 -4.94 10.97
N VAL A 97 -16.75 -5.11 12.27
CA VAL A 97 -15.88 -4.25 13.09
C VAL A 97 -14.69 -5.06 13.57
N ARG A 98 -13.48 -4.52 13.41
CA ARG A 98 -12.24 -5.15 13.87
C ARG A 98 -11.32 -4.12 14.49
N LYS A 99 -10.57 -4.49 15.53
CA LYS A 99 -9.45 -3.69 16.03
C LYS A 99 -8.36 -3.59 14.96
N VAL A 100 -7.76 -2.40 14.80
CA VAL A 100 -6.71 -2.15 13.79
C VAL A 100 -5.57 -3.17 13.90
N GLY A 101 -5.11 -3.50 15.12
CA GLY A 101 -4.04 -4.50 15.33
C GLY A 101 -4.31 -5.86 14.68
N ALA A 102 -5.53 -6.38 14.79
CA ALA A 102 -5.95 -7.64 14.18
C ALA A 102 -6.29 -7.50 12.68
N ALA A 103 -6.62 -6.28 12.22
CA ALA A 103 -6.95 -5.96 10.83
C ALA A 103 -5.72 -5.58 9.97
N LEU A 104 -4.59 -5.22 10.59
CA LEU A 104 -3.33 -4.91 9.90
C LEU A 104 -2.86 -6.07 9.02
N GLY A 105 -3.17 -7.31 9.41
CA GLY A 105 -2.87 -8.52 8.63
C GLY A 105 -3.85 -8.82 7.48
N GLY A 106 -4.73 -7.89 7.10
CA GLY A 106 -5.80 -8.19 6.14
C GLY A 106 -6.01 -7.21 5.00
N THR A 107 -5.44 -6.00 5.03
CA THR A 107 -5.77 -5.00 3.99
C THR A 107 -4.56 -4.20 3.47
N PRO A 108 -4.47 -4.00 2.14
CA PRO A 108 -3.64 -2.99 1.46
C PRO A 108 -3.57 -1.63 2.16
N ALA A 109 -4.74 -1.14 2.58
CA ALA A 109 -4.91 0.21 3.11
C ALA A 109 -4.20 0.41 4.45
N ALA A 110 -4.28 -0.59 5.34
CA ALA A 110 -3.71 -0.50 6.67
C ALA A 110 -2.16 -0.45 6.63
N LEU A 111 -1.56 -1.16 5.67
CA LEU A 111 -0.11 -1.12 5.44
C LEU A 111 0.36 0.29 5.03
N LEU A 112 -0.40 0.95 4.14
CA LEU A 112 -0.07 2.28 3.66
C LEU A 112 -0.38 3.38 4.68
N ALA A 113 -1.44 3.23 5.48
CA ALA A 113 -1.88 4.24 6.45
C ALA A 113 -1.16 4.17 7.81
N GLY A 114 -0.37 3.13 8.06
CA GLY A 114 0.31 2.88 9.33
C GLY A 114 1.23 4.00 9.82
N ASP A 115 1.69 3.87 11.07
CA ASP A 115 2.48 4.82 11.85
C ASP A 115 3.98 4.86 11.48
N ASN A 116 4.32 4.61 10.21
CA ASN A 116 5.70 4.54 9.72
C ASN A 116 6.55 3.45 10.38
N THR A 117 5.93 2.44 11.00
CA THR A 117 6.64 1.32 11.63
C THR A 117 6.65 0.06 10.78
N LEU A 118 6.63 0.21 9.45
CA LEU A 118 6.59 -0.92 8.52
C LEU A 118 7.70 -1.94 8.86
N GLU A 119 8.90 -1.46 9.15
CA GLU A 119 10.05 -2.31 9.48
C GLU A 119 9.98 -3.00 10.86
N LYS A 120 9.06 -2.59 11.75
CA LYS A 120 8.81 -3.38 12.97
C LYS A 120 8.18 -4.72 12.64
N ASN A 121 7.31 -4.74 11.63
CA ASN A 121 6.50 -5.90 11.27
C ASN A 121 7.00 -6.61 10.01
N PHE A 122 7.81 -5.94 9.19
CA PHE A 122 8.31 -6.46 7.91
C PHE A 122 9.83 -6.34 7.78
N THR A 123 10.43 -7.27 7.05
CA THR A 123 11.79 -7.17 6.53
C THR A 123 11.70 -6.69 5.08
N LEU A 124 12.36 -5.59 4.76
CA LEU A 124 12.37 -5.01 3.41
C LEU A 124 13.51 -5.57 2.57
N ARG A 125 13.25 -5.78 1.28
CA ARG A 125 14.24 -6.19 0.27
C ARG A 125 13.99 -5.44 -1.03
N GLU A 126 15.06 -5.22 -1.78
CA GLU A 126 14.96 -4.76 -3.16
C GLU A 126 14.32 -5.87 -4.00
N GLY A 127 13.24 -5.54 -4.70
CA GLY A 127 12.50 -6.43 -5.59
C GLY A 127 12.93 -6.30 -7.06
N GLY A 128 13.94 -5.47 -7.34
CA GLY A 128 14.43 -5.19 -8.68
C GLY A 128 13.50 -4.29 -9.51
N GLU A 129 13.85 -4.12 -10.79
CA GLU A 129 13.04 -3.38 -11.75
C GLU A 129 12.28 -4.33 -12.67
N SER A 130 10.96 -4.14 -12.77
CA SER A 130 10.12 -4.84 -13.74
C SER A 130 8.87 -4.04 -14.06
N GLU A 131 8.40 -4.14 -15.30
CA GLU A 131 7.18 -3.45 -15.77
C GLU A 131 7.25 -1.91 -15.63
N GLY A 132 8.45 -1.35 -15.63
CA GLY A 132 8.67 0.10 -15.45
C GLY A 132 8.59 0.57 -13.99
N TYR A 133 8.60 -0.36 -13.03
CA TYR A 133 8.60 -0.05 -11.61
C TYR A 133 9.86 -0.56 -10.92
N GLU A 134 10.37 0.24 -10.00
CA GLU A 134 11.32 -0.20 -8.97
C GLU A 134 10.52 -0.79 -7.80
N TRP A 135 10.71 -2.08 -7.55
CA TRP A 135 9.93 -2.82 -6.57
C TRP A 135 10.64 -2.92 -5.23
N VAL A 136 9.86 -2.79 -4.15
CA VAL A 136 10.26 -3.18 -2.80
C VAL A 136 9.44 -4.37 -2.37
N GLU A 137 10.08 -5.43 -1.88
CA GLU A 137 9.39 -6.53 -1.22
C GLU A 137 9.41 -6.34 0.30
N ALA A 138 8.25 -6.44 0.93
CA ALA A 138 8.06 -6.44 2.37
C ALA A 138 7.61 -7.83 2.82
N LEU A 139 8.48 -8.50 3.58
CA LEU A 139 8.27 -9.85 4.10
C LEU A 139 7.85 -9.78 5.57
N PRO A 140 6.67 -10.28 5.96
CA PRO A 140 6.25 -10.27 7.35
C PRO A 140 7.26 -10.99 8.25
N LYS A 141 7.54 -10.43 9.42
CA LYS A 141 8.41 -11.05 10.44
C LYS A 141 7.68 -12.10 11.26
N THR A 142 6.35 -12.08 11.27
CA THR A 142 5.50 -13.02 11.99
C THR A 142 4.58 -13.77 11.03
N PRO A 143 4.41 -15.10 11.20
CA PRO A 143 3.62 -15.94 10.29
C PRO A 143 2.11 -15.64 10.33
N ASP A 144 1.60 -15.06 11.43
CA ASP A 144 0.17 -14.75 11.61
C ASP A 144 -0.31 -13.49 10.86
N SER A 145 0.49 -12.96 9.94
CA SER A 145 0.19 -11.71 9.24
C SER A 145 -0.87 -11.81 8.15
N GLY A 146 -1.35 -13.02 7.82
CA GLY A 146 -2.27 -13.26 6.71
C GLY A 146 -1.62 -13.24 5.31
N PHE A 147 -0.39 -12.73 5.20
CA PHE A 147 0.35 -12.59 3.95
C PHE A 147 1.65 -13.38 3.95
N GLU A 148 2.06 -13.84 2.77
CA GLU A 148 3.39 -14.37 2.51
C GLU A 148 4.36 -13.22 2.23
N LYS A 149 3.95 -12.26 1.39
CA LYS A 149 4.71 -11.05 1.06
C LYS A 149 3.83 -9.95 0.49
N VAL A 150 4.32 -8.72 0.59
CA VAL A 150 3.77 -7.55 -0.11
C VAL A 150 4.85 -6.94 -0.98
N ARG A 151 4.51 -6.48 -2.19
CA ARG A 151 5.41 -5.74 -3.07
C ARG A 151 4.85 -4.35 -3.32
N LEU A 152 5.69 -3.33 -3.30
CA LEU A 152 5.34 -1.94 -3.61
C LEU A 152 6.16 -1.46 -4.80
N GLY A 153 5.49 -1.01 -5.86
CA GLY A 153 6.12 -0.61 -7.13
C GLY A 153 6.12 0.90 -7.30
N PHE A 154 7.31 1.47 -7.51
CA PHE A 154 7.52 2.91 -7.68
C PHE A 154 7.91 3.24 -9.12
N ALA A 155 7.23 4.22 -9.73
CA ALA A 155 7.71 4.88 -10.95
C ALA A 155 8.26 6.26 -10.55
N GLY A 156 9.58 6.45 -10.69
CA GLY A 156 10.24 7.62 -10.12
C GLY A 156 10.05 7.65 -8.59
N ASN A 157 9.43 8.70 -8.05
CA ASN A 157 9.14 8.85 -6.61
C ASN A 157 7.66 8.58 -6.25
N GLU A 158 6.85 8.10 -7.20
CA GLU A 158 5.42 7.87 -7.00
C GLU A 158 5.12 6.40 -6.82
N LEU A 159 4.34 6.06 -5.79
CA LEU A 159 3.76 4.72 -5.63
C LEU A 159 2.73 4.50 -6.73
N LYS A 160 2.97 3.51 -7.60
CA LYS A 160 2.10 3.19 -8.74
C LYS A 160 1.45 1.83 -8.64
N ALA A 161 2.07 0.89 -7.95
CA ALA A 161 1.58 -0.47 -7.88
C ALA A 161 1.77 -1.07 -6.49
N MET A 162 0.93 -2.04 -6.16
CA MET A 162 1.12 -2.90 -5.00
C MET A 162 0.63 -4.31 -5.30
N GLU A 163 1.35 -5.32 -4.80
CA GLU A 163 0.96 -6.72 -4.92
C GLU A 163 0.95 -7.36 -3.54
N LEU A 164 -0.09 -8.11 -3.22
CA LEU A 164 -0.21 -8.86 -1.98
C LEU A 164 -0.36 -10.33 -2.31
N PHE A 165 0.48 -11.14 -1.69
CA PHE A 165 0.46 -12.58 -1.79
C PHE A 165 0.02 -13.11 -0.44
N ASP A 166 -1.15 -13.74 -0.37
CA ASP A 166 -1.65 -14.33 0.86
C ASP A 166 -1.11 -15.75 1.10
N ASN A 167 -1.24 -16.25 2.33
CA ASN A 167 -0.78 -17.59 2.69
C ASN A 167 -1.56 -18.74 2.02
N PHE A 168 -2.68 -18.45 1.35
CA PHE A 168 -3.53 -19.40 0.65
C PHE A 168 -3.28 -19.41 -0.87
N GLY A 169 -2.34 -18.59 -1.35
CA GLY A 169 -1.99 -18.43 -2.76
C GLY A 169 -2.92 -17.53 -3.55
N GLN A 170 -3.70 -16.68 -2.88
CA GLN A 170 -4.37 -15.54 -3.51
C GLN A 170 -3.34 -14.44 -3.79
N THR A 171 -3.40 -13.87 -4.99
CA THR A 171 -2.65 -12.68 -5.36
C THR A 171 -3.62 -11.53 -5.59
N THR A 172 -3.38 -10.41 -4.92
CA THR A 172 -4.10 -9.15 -5.15
C THR A 172 -3.13 -8.14 -5.74
N SER A 173 -3.38 -7.70 -6.97
CA SER A 173 -2.60 -6.66 -7.65
C SER A 173 -3.39 -5.37 -7.71
N LEU A 174 -2.77 -4.26 -7.33
CA LEU A 174 -3.35 -2.92 -7.33
C LEU A 174 -2.51 -1.98 -8.19
N LEU A 175 -3.19 -1.18 -9.01
CA LEU A 175 -2.61 -0.08 -9.77
C LEU A 175 -3.23 1.23 -9.32
N PHE A 176 -2.40 2.20 -8.95
CA PHE A 176 -2.81 3.51 -8.47
C PHE A 176 -2.78 4.55 -9.59
N ALA A 177 -3.83 5.37 -9.64
CA ALA A 177 -3.97 6.48 -10.58
C ALA A 177 -4.39 7.77 -9.87
N ARG A 178 -4.16 8.92 -10.53
CA ARG A 178 -4.52 10.26 -10.03
C ARG A 178 -4.13 10.48 -8.57
N LEU A 179 -2.87 10.17 -8.27
CA LEU A 179 -2.33 10.19 -6.92
C LEU A 179 -2.07 11.64 -6.48
N GLU A 180 -2.71 12.05 -5.39
CA GLU A 180 -2.57 13.37 -4.77
C GLU A 180 -1.91 13.19 -3.40
N ARG A 181 -0.68 13.72 -3.24
CA ARG A 181 0.05 13.68 -1.98
C ARG A 181 -0.24 14.91 -1.15
N ASN A 182 -0.43 14.71 0.13
CA ASN A 182 -0.71 15.73 1.12
C ASN A 182 -1.94 16.63 0.82
N PRO A 183 -3.05 16.14 0.23
CA PRO A 183 -4.25 16.95 0.08
C PRO A 183 -4.88 17.25 1.44
N THR A 184 -5.61 18.36 1.53
CA THR A 184 -6.46 18.64 2.69
C THR A 184 -7.65 17.68 2.67
N LEU A 185 -7.70 16.76 3.65
CA LEU A 185 -8.78 15.80 3.80
C LEU A 185 -9.59 16.11 5.06
N ALA A 186 -10.91 16.17 4.93
CA ALA A 186 -11.79 16.39 6.07
C ALA A 186 -11.71 15.20 7.05
N PRO A 187 -11.55 15.43 8.37
CA PRO A 187 -11.48 14.34 9.36
C PRO A 187 -12.69 13.41 9.37
N THR A 188 -13.85 13.90 8.92
CA THR A 188 -15.11 13.14 8.80
C THR A 188 -15.04 12.02 7.77
N LEU A 189 -14.12 12.07 6.80
CA LEU A 189 -13.93 11.02 5.79
C LEU A 189 -13.49 9.69 6.40
N PHE A 190 -12.86 9.74 7.57
CA PHE A 190 -12.28 8.59 8.28
C PHE A 190 -13.14 8.15 9.48
N ARG A 191 -14.37 8.65 9.59
CA ARG A 191 -15.34 8.21 10.59
C ARG A 191 -16.43 7.41 9.89
N PHE A 192 -16.87 6.35 10.54
CA PHE A 192 -17.98 5.55 10.05
C PHE A 192 -19.07 5.44 11.11
N THR A 193 -20.31 5.56 10.68
CA THR A 193 -21.48 5.32 11.51
C THR A 193 -22.31 4.28 10.77
N PRO A 194 -22.56 3.10 11.37
CA PRO A 194 -23.41 2.08 10.77
C PRO A 194 -24.76 2.66 10.35
N PRO A 195 -25.22 2.43 9.11
CA PRO A 195 -26.54 2.88 8.70
C PRO A 195 -27.63 2.13 9.46
N ALA A 196 -28.79 2.78 9.62
CA ALA A 196 -29.92 2.18 10.32
C ALA A 196 -30.32 0.84 9.68
N GLY A 197 -30.51 -0.18 10.52
CA GLY A 197 -30.91 -1.52 10.10
C GLY A 197 -29.78 -2.36 9.49
N ALA A 198 -28.53 -1.92 9.55
CA ALA A 198 -27.39 -2.77 9.24
C ALA A 198 -27.10 -3.75 10.40
N ASP A 199 -26.76 -4.99 10.07
CA ASP A 199 -26.27 -5.97 11.04
C ASP A 199 -24.81 -5.68 11.38
N VAL A 200 -24.48 -5.56 12.67
CA VAL A 200 -23.14 -5.17 13.12
C VAL A 200 -22.49 -6.34 13.85
N ILE A 201 -21.37 -6.82 13.31
CA ILE A 201 -20.68 -8.03 13.77
C ILE A 201 -19.22 -7.68 14.12
N GLY A 202 -18.73 -8.12 15.28
CA GLY A 202 -17.34 -7.95 15.71
C GLY A 202 -17.17 -7.16 17.03
N GLU A 203 -15.95 -6.72 17.32
CA GLU A 203 -15.54 -6.03 18.56
C GLU A 203 -14.86 -4.66 18.30
#